data_AF-A0A7V2AZT0-F1
#
_entry.id   AF-A0A7V2AZT0-F1
#
_cell.length_a   1.000
_cell.length_b   1.000
_cell.length_c   1.000
_cell.angle_alpha   90.00
_cell.angle_beta   90.00
_cell.angle_gamma   90.00
#
_symmetry.space_group_name_H-M   'P 1'
#
loop_
_entity.id
_entity.type
_entity.pdbx_description
1 polymer ?
#
loop_
_entity_poly.entity_id
_entity_poly.type
_entity_poly.pdbx_seq_one_letter_code
_entity_poly.pdbx_strand_id
1 'polypeptide(L)'
;MIRIDGNALRAAGDLAVELIVSRTLEGRDRFGRPFAPYSTRPYALPAGALWAQGSRTAARRLKQQGQIGYFRRQGKLWAIVKGGYRAYKEARLGQGDQVNLTLTGSMLRSLRVLRVDEREGSVTIGFGRTDAAEKAYYHVVSGAGPSRTIRDFLGLTDEELDRVAEVIARGIRFEL
;
A
#
# COMPACT_ATOMS: atom_id res chain seq x y z
N MET A 1 -30.69 24.23 -13.77
CA MET A 1 -29.40 24.01 -13.05
C MET A 1 -29.07 22.53 -13.09
N ILE A 2 -27.82 22.14 -13.39
CA ILE A 2 -27.38 20.74 -13.30
C ILE A 2 -26.87 20.49 -11.90
N ARG A 3 -27.37 19.44 -11.24
CA ARG A 3 -26.88 19.02 -9.91
C ARG A 3 -26.60 17.53 -9.92
N ILE A 4 -25.61 17.11 -9.15
CA ILE A 4 -25.32 15.70 -8.90
C ILE A 4 -25.88 15.35 -7.53
N ASP A 5 -26.68 14.30 -7.46
CA ASP A 5 -27.22 13.79 -6.20
C ASP A 5 -26.11 13.40 -5.21
N GLY A 6 -26.21 13.85 -3.96
CA GLY A 6 -25.23 13.53 -2.92
C GLY A 6 -25.08 12.04 -2.66
N ASN A 7 -26.16 11.27 -2.83
CA ASN A 7 -26.11 9.81 -2.76
C ASN A 7 -25.30 9.21 -3.90
N ALA A 8 -25.40 9.75 -5.11
CA ALA A 8 -24.61 9.31 -6.25
C ALA A 8 -23.13 9.65 -6.07
N LEU A 9 -22.81 10.84 -5.54
CA LEU A 9 -21.44 11.21 -5.16
C LEU A 9 -20.88 10.24 -4.11
N ARG A 10 -21.64 9.94 -3.05
CA ARG A 10 -21.21 8.97 -2.03
C ARG A 10 -20.98 7.58 -2.64
N ALA A 11 -21.92 7.08 -3.43
CA ALA A 11 -21.81 5.77 -4.08
C ALA A 11 -20.60 5.69 -5.02
N ALA A 12 -20.33 6.75 -5.78
CA ALA A 12 -19.14 6.88 -6.63
C ALA A 12 -17.85 6.83 -5.80
N GLY A 13 -17.83 7.53 -4.66
CA GLY A 13 -16.71 7.50 -3.72
C GLY A 13 -16.46 6.13 -3.10
N ASP A 14 -17.52 5.44 -2.68
CA ASP A 14 -17.43 4.10 -2.08
C ASP A 14 -16.97 3.07 -3.13
N LEU A 15 -17.47 3.14 -4.36
CA LEU A 15 -16.98 2.32 -5.48
C LEU A 15 -15.50 2.59 -5.77
N ALA A 16 -15.07 3.85 -5.81
CA ALA A 16 -13.67 4.20 -6.02
C ALA A 16 -12.76 3.61 -4.92
N VAL A 17 -13.19 3.63 -3.66
CA VAL A 17 -12.47 2.99 -2.55
C VAL A 17 -12.36 1.48 -2.78
N GLU A 18 -13.45 0.81 -3.14
CA GLU A 18 -13.47 -0.63 -3.41
C GLU A 18 -12.49 -1.02 -4.52
N LEU A 19 -12.51 -0.29 -5.64
CA LEU A 19 -11.64 -0.53 -6.80
C LEU A 19 -10.17 -0.37 -6.43
N ILE A 20 -9.82 0.73 -5.74
CA ILE A 20 -8.46 0.95 -5.23
C ILE A 20 -8.04 -0.20 -4.33
N VAL A 21 -8.88 -0.61 -3.38
CA VAL A 21 -8.56 -1.69 -2.44
C VAL A 21 -8.36 -3.00 -3.20
N SER A 22 -9.30 -3.42 -4.06
CA SER A 22 -9.22 -4.68 -4.80
C SER A 22 -7.94 -4.76 -5.64
N ARG A 23 -7.68 -3.73 -6.46
CA ARG A 23 -6.48 -3.68 -7.30
C ARG A 23 -5.18 -3.69 -6.47
N THR A 24 -5.17 -2.98 -5.35
CA THR A 24 -4.03 -2.95 -4.44
C THR A 24 -3.78 -4.33 -3.82
N LEU A 25 -4.84 -5.09 -3.50
CA LEU A 25 -4.75 -6.46 -3.01
C LEU A 25 -4.20 -7.42 -4.08
N GLU A 26 -4.54 -7.20 -5.35
CA GLU A 26 -3.95 -7.90 -6.50
C GLU A 26 -2.49 -7.53 -6.74
N GLY A 27 -1.97 -6.50 -6.06
CA GLY A 27 -0.59 -6.06 -6.17
C GLY A 27 -0.33 -5.15 -7.37
N ARG A 28 -1.35 -4.40 -7.83
CA ARG A 28 -1.27 -3.49 -8.97
C ARG A 28 -1.37 -2.02 -8.54
N ASP A 29 -0.64 -1.15 -9.24
CA ASP A 29 -0.61 0.31 -9.06
C ASP A 29 -1.78 1.00 -9.75
N ARG A 30 -1.89 2.34 -9.60
CA ARG A 30 -2.95 3.16 -10.22
C ARG A 30 -2.99 3.14 -11.75
N PHE A 31 -1.97 2.57 -12.39
CA PHE A 31 -1.88 2.42 -13.84
C PHE A 31 -2.12 0.96 -14.25
N GLY A 32 -2.60 0.12 -13.33
CA GLY A 32 -2.84 -1.31 -13.56
C GLY A 32 -1.58 -2.17 -13.61
N ARG A 33 -0.39 -1.60 -13.35
CA ARG A 33 0.89 -2.31 -13.45
C ARG A 33 1.25 -3.00 -12.13
N PRO A 34 1.94 -4.15 -12.14
CA PRO A 34 2.42 -4.76 -10.90
C PRO A 34 3.29 -3.81 -10.08
N PHE A 35 3.15 -3.84 -8.75
CA PHE A 35 4.03 -3.07 -7.87
C PHE A 35 5.50 -3.44 -8.05
N ALA A 36 6.37 -2.46 -7.87
CA ALA A 36 7.80 -2.69 -7.86
C ALA A 36 8.17 -3.78 -6.83
N PRO A 37 8.89 -4.84 -7.25
CA PRO A 37 9.21 -5.97 -6.41
C PRO A 37 10.09 -5.55 -5.23
N TYR A 38 10.15 -6.39 -4.19
CA TYR A 38 11.06 -6.15 -3.09
C TYR A 38 12.52 -6.24 -3.56
N SER A 39 13.38 -5.38 -3.00
CA SER A 39 14.79 -5.32 -3.34
C SER A 39 15.52 -6.63 -2.98
N THR A 40 16.30 -7.15 -3.92
CA THR A 40 17.22 -8.27 -3.75
C THR A 40 18.63 -7.85 -3.30
N ARG A 41 18.90 -6.53 -3.24
CA ARG A 41 20.19 -6.02 -2.77
C ARG A 41 20.38 -6.34 -1.29
N PRO A 42 21.61 -6.67 -0.84
CA PRO A 42 21.86 -7.06 0.54
C PRO A 42 21.26 -6.07 1.54
N TYR A 43 20.50 -6.61 2.49
CA TYR A 43 19.74 -5.83 3.46
C TYR A 43 20.37 -5.96 4.84
N ALA A 44 20.84 -4.84 5.40
CA ALA A 44 21.44 -4.80 6.72
C ALA A 44 20.45 -4.32 7.78
N LEU A 45 20.44 -4.99 8.92
CA LEU A 45 19.65 -4.62 10.11
C LEU A 45 20.42 -4.96 11.40
N PRO A 46 20.11 -4.32 12.54
CA PRO A 46 20.69 -4.72 13.82
C PRO A 46 20.41 -6.20 14.11
N ALA A 47 21.41 -6.96 14.56
CA ALA A 47 21.25 -8.39 14.79
C ALA A 47 20.13 -8.68 15.81
N GLY A 48 19.98 -7.82 16.83
CA GLY A 48 18.88 -7.91 17.79
C GLY A 48 17.50 -7.80 17.16
N ALA A 49 17.33 -6.96 16.12
CA ALA A 49 16.06 -6.81 15.41
C ALA A 49 15.74 -8.04 14.55
N LEU A 50 16.76 -8.69 13.99
CA LEU A 50 16.59 -9.94 13.24
C LEU A 50 16.15 -11.10 14.16
N TRP A 51 16.67 -11.16 15.38
CA TRP A 51 16.41 -12.24 16.34
C TRP A 51 15.31 -11.95 17.37
N ALA A 52 14.60 -10.83 17.21
CA ALA A 52 13.44 -10.46 18.01
C ALA A 52 12.30 -11.47 17.86
N GLN A 53 11.40 -11.53 18.84
CA GLN A 53 10.35 -12.56 18.92
C GLN A 53 9.50 -12.66 17.64
N GLY A 54 9.16 -11.54 17.00
CA GLY A 54 8.36 -11.48 15.76
C GLY A 54 9.12 -11.78 14.45
N SER A 55 10.43 -11.98 14.50
CA SER A 55 11.31 -12.23 13.35
C SER A 55 12.18 -13.49 13.50
N ARG A 56 12.20 -14.10 14.69
CA ARG A 56 13.07 -15.24 15.03
C ARG A 56 12.89 -16.45 14.11
N THR A 57 11.67 -16.78 13.73
CA THR A 57 11.41 -17.89 12.78
C THR A 57 11.97 -17.58 11.39
N ALA A 58 11.82 -16.35 10.93
CA ALA A 58 12.41 -15.88 9.67
C ALA A 58 13.94 -15.95 9.73
N ALA A 59 14.53 -15.50 10.85
CA ALA A 59 15.97 -15.53 11.08
C ALA A 59 16.51 -16.97 11.07
N ARG A 60 15.80 -17.94 11.66
CA ARG A 60 16.18 -19.36 11.61
C ARG A 60 16.18 -19.90 10.18
N ARG A 61 15.14 -19.62 9.39
CA ARG A 61 15.05 -20.03 7.98
C ARG A 61 16.18 -19.44 7.15
N LEU A 62 16.39 -18.13 7.26
CA LEU A 62 17.47 -17.43 6.56
C LEU A 62 18.86 -17.95 6.96
N LYS A 63 19.04 -18.32 8.24
CA LYS A 63 20.28 -18.93 8.73
C LYS A 63 20.50 -20.30 8.09
N GLN A 64 19.47 -21.16 8.07
CA GLN A 64 19.52 -22.49 7.45
C GLN A 64 19.84 -22.41 5.95
N GLN A 65 19.34 -21.38 5.27
CA GLN A 65 19.60 -21.13 3.85
C GLN A 65 20.95 -20.45 3.57
N GLY A 66 21.79 -20.20 4.59
CA GLY A 66 23.09 -19.51 4.42
C GLY A 66 22.98 -18.04 3.99
N GLN A 67 21.79 -17.44 4.17
CA GLN A 67 21.47 -16.08 3.71
C GLN A 67 21.85 -14.99 4.72
N ILE A 68 22.34 -15.34 5.91
CA ILE A 68 22.74 -14.37 6.94
C ILE A 68 24.27 -14.29 7.04
N GLY A 69 24.80 -13.07 6.93
CA GLY A 69 26.13 -12.70 7.42
C GLY A 69 26.03 -11.79 8.64
N TYR A 70 27.14 -11.64 9.37
CA TYR A 70 27.23 -10.71 10.50
C TYR A 70 28.43 -9.78 10.33
N PHE A 71 28.29 -8.54 10.79
CA PHE A 71 29.37 -7.56 10.81
C PHE A 71 29.19 -6.61 11.99
N ARG A 72 30.26 -5.90 12.37
CA ARG A 72 30.18 -4.84 13.38
C ARG A 72 30.09 -3.47 12.71
N ARG A 73 29.20 -2.62 13.21
CA ARG A 73 29.07 -1.21 12.80
C ARG A 73 28.84 -0.37 14.04
N GLN A 74 29.71 0.61 14.29
CA GLN A 74 29.66 1.48 15.47
C GLN A 74 29.59 0.68 16.79
N GLY A 75 30.43 -0.34 16.93
CA GLY A 75 30.48 -1.21 18.12
C GLY A 75 29.30 -2.18 18.29
N LYS A 76 28.24 -2.07 17.47
CA LYS A 76 27.05 -2.94 17.53
C LYS A 76 27.12 -4.07 16.52
N LEU A 77 26.52 -5.21 16.86
CA LEU A 77 26.40 -6.35 15.94
C LEU A 77 25.23 -6.16 14.98
N TRP A 78 25.52 -6.22 13.69
CA TRP A 78 24.57 -6.15 12.60
C TRP A 78 24.52 -7.47 11.85
N ALA A 79 23.36 -7.77 11.29
CA ALA A 79 23.15 -8.87 10.37
C ALA A 79 22.94 -8.32 8.95
N ILE A 80 23.43 -9.03 7.95
CA ILE A 80 23.19 -8.78 6.54
C ILE A 80 22.46 -9.97 5.93
N VAL A 81 21.32 -9.71 5.30
CA VAL A 81 20.56 -10.71 4.53
C VAL A 81 21.01 -10.61 3.08
N LYS A 82 21.68 -11.65 2.57
CA LYS A 82 22.32 -11.67 1.24
C LYS A 82 21.31 -11.51 0.11
N GLY A 83 20.20 -12.26 0.15
CA GLY A 83 19.08 -12.14 -0.79
C GLY A 83 18.20 -10.90 -0.59
N GLY A 84 18.65 -9.94 0.23
CA GLY A 84 18.03 -8.65 0.41
C GLY A 84 16.73 -8.64 1.19
N TYR A 85 15.97 -7.54 1.03
CA TYR A 85 14.70 -7.34 1.72
C TYR A 85 13.63 -8.31 1.24
N ARG A 86 13.69 -8.74 -0.03
CA ARG A 86 12.86 -9.80 -0.59
C ARG A 86 12.99 -11.10 0.20
N ALA A 87 14.20 -11.64 0.33
CA ALA A 87 14.43 -12.89 1.06
C ALA A 87 13.99 -12.78 2.52
N TYR A 88 14.22 -11.61 3.15
CA TYR A 88 13.74 -11.36 4.51
C TYR A 88 12.20 -11.40 4.62
N LYS A 89 11.49 -10.77 3.69
CA LYS A 89 10.02 -10.77 3.64
C LYS A 89 9.46 -12.15 3.33
N GLU A 90 10.06 -12.88 2.41
CA GLU A 90 9.72 -14.26 2.08
C GLU A 90 9.87 -15.19 3.29
N ALA A 91 11.02 -15.14 3.97
CA ALA A 91 11.25 -15.97 5.15
C ALA A 91 10.27 -15.66 6.31
N ARG A 92 9.88 -14.39 6.44
CA ARG A 92 8.98 -13.92 7.50
C ARG A 92 7.51 -14.16 7.21
N LEU A 93 7.09 -14.08 5.95
CA LEU A 93 5.68 -13.94 5.56
C LEU A 93 5.26 -14.88 4.42
N GLY A 94 6.17 -15.64 3.85
CA GLY A 94 5.93 -16.45 2.65
C GLY A 94 5.71 -15.63 1.37
N GLN A 95 6.03 -14.33 1.40
CA GLN A 95 5.73 -13.38 0.31
C GLN A 95 7.02 -12.71 -0.18
N GLY A 96 7.66 -13.35 -1.17
CA GLY A 96 8.85 -12.82 -1.83
C GLY A 96 8.53 -11.86 -2.99
N ASP A 97 7.51 -12.16 -3.78
CA ASP A 97 7.20 -11.45 -5.03
C ASP A 97 6.01 -10.49 -4.92
N GLN A 98 4.95 -10.89 -4.22
CA GLN A 98 3.77 -10.03 -4.09
C GLN A 98 4.01 -9.01 -2.99
N VAL A 99 4.01 -7.72 -3.35
CA VAL A 99 4.05 -6.64 -2.38
C VAL A 99 2.72 -6.61 -1.64
N ASN A 100 2.73 -7.32 -0.52
CA ASN A 100 1.61 -7.36 0.36
C ASN A 100 1.55 -6.08 1.20
N LEU A 101 0.73 -5.13 0.75
CA LEU A 101 0.29 -3.97 1.53
C LEU A 101 -0.72 -4.37 2.63
N THR A 102 -1.12 -5.65 2.71
CA THR A 102 -2.00 -6.21 3.75
C THR A 102 -1.31 -6.67 5.03
N LEU A 103 0.03 -6.65 5.11
CA LEU A 103 0.72 -6.71 6.41
C LEU A 103 0.46 -5.45 7.23
N THR A 104 0.12 -4.37 6.52
CA THR A 104 -0.56 -3.19 7.01
C THR A 104 -2.03 -3.20 6.59
N GLY A 105 -2.74 -4.34 6.63
CA GLY A 105 -4.13 -4.44 6.21
C GLY A 105 -5.06 -3.48 6.95
N SER A 106 -4.62 -2.97 8.11
CA SER A 106 -5.26 -1.86 8.81
C SER A 106 -5.21 -0.52 8.06
N MET A 107 -4.23 -0.29 7.17
CA MET A 107 -4.07 0.90 6.35
C MET A 107 -5.17 0.96 5.29
N LEU A 108 -5.30 -0.07 4.45
CA LEU A 108 -6.34 -0.09 3.40
C LEU A 108 -7.74 -0.11 4.00
N ARG A 109 -7.95 -0.82 5.13
CA ARG A 109 -9.21 -0.73 5.90
C ARG A 109 -9.55 0.66 6.41
N SER A 110 -8.57 1.56 6.46
CA SER A 110 -8.75 2.94 6.89
C SER A 110 -9.08 3.87 5.73
N LEU A 111 -8.95 3.44 4.47
CA LEU A 111 -9.33 4.20 3.29
C LEU A 111 -10.85 4.28 3.20
N ARG A 112 -11.40 5.48 3.10
CA ARG A 112 -12.84 5.72 3.05
C ARG A 112 -13.16 7.09 2.45
N VAL A 113 -14.43 7.32 2.12
CA VAL A 113 -14.94 8.66 1.85
C VAL A 113 -14.92 9.49 3.14
N LEU A 114 -14.17 10.59 3.13
CA LEU A 114 -14.05 11.53 4.26
C LEU A 114 -15.10 12.65 4.18
N ARG A 115 -15.39 13.13 2.96
CA ARG A 115 -16.33 14.24 2.73
C ARG A 115 -17.02 14.05 1.38
N VAL A 116 -18.29 14.42 1.34
CA VAL A 116 -19.06 14.61 0.10
C VAL A 116 -19.51 16.07 0.10
N ASP A 117 -19.22 16.79 -0.98
CA ASP A 117 -19.63 18.17 -1.18
C ASP A 117 -20.56 18.27 -2.39
N GLU A 118 -21.86 18.34 -2.14
CA GLU A 118 -22.88 18.40 -3.18
C GLU A 118 -22.88 19.73 -3.94
N ARG A 119 -22.37 20.80 -3.34
CA ARG A 119 -22.32 22.11 -4.00
C ARG A 119 -21.21 22.15 -5.03
N GLU A 120 -20.06 21.58 -4.67
CA GLU A 120 -18.91 21.47 -5.57
C GLU A 120 -18.98 20.23 -6.47
N GLY A 121 -19.89 19.30 -6.20
CA GLY A 121 -19.96 18.02 -6.91
C GLY A 121 -18.73 17.14 -6.65
N SER A 122 -18.12 17.26 -5.46
CA SER A 122 -16.82 16.68 -5.17
C SER A 122 -16.88 15.65 -4.03
N VAL A 123 -15.97 14.67 -4.06
CA VAL A 123 -15.82 13.65 -3.02
C VAL A 123 -14.36 13.58 -2.62
N THR A 124 -14.11 13.67 -1.31
CA THR A 124 -12.76 13.50 -0.75
C THR A 124 -12.61 12.09 -0.20
N ILE A 125 -11.69 11.32 -0.78
CA ILE A 125 -11.30 10.00 -0.30
C ILE A 125 -9.97 10.12 0.43
N GLY A 126 -9.84 9.43 1.56
CA GLY A 126 -8.59 9.44 2.32
C GLY A 126 -8.60 8.46 3.49
N PHE A 127 -7.60 8.58 4.36
CA PHE A 127 -7.43 7.66 5.48
C PHE A 127 -8.02 8.23 6.77
N GLY A 128 -8.94 7.48 7.38
CA GLY A 128 -9.54 7.83 8.66
C GLY A 128 -8.61 7.78 9.88
N ARG A 129 -7.38 7.28 9.75
CA ARG A 129 -6.37 7.18 10.81
C ARG A 129 -5.07 7.81 10.35
N THR A 130 -4.43 8.57 11.23
CA THR A 130 -3.17 9.28 10.95
C THR A 130 -2.02 8.32 10.64
N ASP A 131 -1.90 7.21 11.38
CA ASP A 131 -0.87 6.18 11.13
C ASP A 131 -1.02 5.50 9.76
N ALA A 132 -2.25 5.38 9.27
CA ALA A 132 -2.54 4.84 7.94
C ALA A 132 -2.22 5.87 6.85
N ALA A 133 -2.60 7.13 7.06
CA ALA A 133 -2.27 8.23 6.14
C ALA A 133 -0.76 8.39 5.96
N GLU A 134 0.00 8.32 7.06
CA GLU A 134 1.46 8.41 7.02
C GLU A 134 2.08 7.25 6.24
N LYS A 135 1.64 6.01 6.49
CA LYS A 135 2.09 4.84 5.71
C LYS A 135 1.79 5.02 4.22
N ALA A 136 0.58 5.48 3.88
CA ALA A 136 0.20 5.73 2.50
C ALA A 136 1.08 6.80 1.85
N TYR A 137 1.43 7.88 2.57
CA TYR A 137 2.35 8.90 2.09
C TYR A 137 3.73 8.33 1.73
N TYR A 138 4.29 7.44 2.55
CA TYR A 138 5.55 6.78 2.21
C TYR A 138 5.42 5.85 1.00
N HIS A 139 4.26 5.22 0.80
CA HIS A 139 4.05 4.37 -0.36
C HIS A 139 3.84 5.17 -1.65
N VAL A 140 3.13 6.29 -1.61
CA VAL A 140 2.71 7.03 -2.81
C VAL A 140 3.63 8.19 -3.17
N VAL A 141 4.19 8.88 -2.17
CA VAL A 141 4.93 10.15 -2.38
C VAL A 141 6.41 10.02 -2.06
N SER A 142 6.76 9.65 -0.82
CA SER A 142 8.15 9.74 -0.34
C SER A 142 9.02 8.51 -0.67
N GLY A 143 8.36 7.40 -1.02
CA GLY A 143 8.99 6.10 -1.24
C GLY A 143 9.22 5.31 0.06
N ALA A 144 8.92 4.02 0.03
CA ALA A 144 8.99 3.15 1.20
C ALA A 144 10.32 2.38 1.28
N GLY A 145 10.88 2.32 2.49
CA GLY A 145 12.10 1.54 2.80
C GLY A 145 13.41 2.18 2.31
N PRO A 146 14.56 1.49 2.48
CA PRO A 146 15.88 2.05 2.17
C PRO A 146 16.06 2.45 0.70
N SER A 147 15.34 1.81 -0.22
CA SER A 147 15.37 2.12 -1.65
C SER A 147 14.34 3.17 -2.07
N ARG A 148 13.59 3.74 -1.11
CA ARG A 148 12.52 4.73 -1.34
C ARG A 148 11.60 4.34 -2.50
N THR A 149 11.16 3.08 -2.50
CA THR A 149 10.35 2.55 -3.60
C THR A 149 8.93 3.10 -3.53
N ILE A 150 8.52 3.82 -4.57
CA ILE A 150 7.14 4.31 -4.75
C ILE A 150 6.27 3.17 -5.28
N ARG A 151 5.08 3.05 -4.70
CA ARG A 151 4.01 2.13 -5.05
C ARG A 151 2.73 2.95 -5.07
N ASP A 152 2.54 3.64 -6.18
CA ASP A 152 1.46 4.59 -6.36
C ASP A 152 0.13 3.85 -6.55
N PHE A 153 -0.50 3.48 -5.44
CA PHE A 153 -1.75 2.73 -5.44
C PHE A 153 -3.00 3.62 -5.39
N LEU A 154 -2.82 4.92 -5.09
CA LEU A 154 -3.92 5.88 -4.97
C LEU A 154 -4.29 6.45 -6.34
N GLY A 155 -5.59 6.52 -6.61
CA GLY A 155 -6.13 6.92 -7.90
C GLY A 155 -6.85 5.76 -8.59
N LEU A 156 -7.47 6.05 -9.72
CA LEU A 156 -8.21 5.09 -10.53
C LEU A 156 -7.44 4.86 -11.84
N THR A 157 -7.56 3.66 -12.40
CA THR A 157 -7.22 3.47 -13.82
C THR A 157 -8.29 4.12 -14.70
N ASP A 158 -8.03 4.25 -15.99
CA ASP A 158 -9.01 4.81 -16.92
C ASP A 158 -10.30 3.96 -16.95
N GLU A 159 -10.18 2.62 -16.91
CA GLU A 159 -11.33 1.72 -16.89
C GLU A 159 -12.14 1.82 -15.58
N GLU A 160 -11.46 2.06 -14.46
CA GLU A 160 -12.12 2.28 -13.18
C GLU A 160 -12.78 3.65 -13.11
N LEU A 161 -12.16 4.67 -13.71
CA LEU A 161 -12.72 6.01 -13.82
C LEU A 161 -14.03 5.99 -14.60
N ASP A 162 -14.09 5.25 -15.70
CA ASP A 162 -15.31 5.08 -16.50
C ASP A 162 -16.46 4.47 -15.68
N ARG A 163 -16.15 3.46 -14.87
CA ARG A 163 -17.13 2.83 -13.97
C ARG A 163 -17.65 3.79 -12.90
N VAL A 164 -16.78 4.62 -12.34
CA VAL A 164 -17.15 5.65 -11.37
C VAL A 164 -17.97 6.76 -12.03
N ALA A 165 -17.61 7.17 -13.25
CA ALA A 165 -18.34 8.15 -14.03
C ALA A 165 -19.76 7.70 -14.36
N GLU A 166 -19.97 6.41 -14.64
CA GLU A 166 -21.30 5.85 -14.87
C GLU A 166 -22.22 5.99 -13.64
N VAL A 167 -21.68 5.77 -12.43
CA VAL A 167 -22.43 5.96 -11.18
C VAL A 167 -22.83 7.42 -11.00
N ILE A 168 -21.91 8.34 -11.27
CA ILE A 168 -22.17 9.78 -11.20
C ILE A 168 -23.24 10.18 -12.23
N ALA A 169 -23.12 9.72 -13.47
CA ALA A 169 -24.03 10.07 -14.57
C ALA A 169 -25.49 9.69 -14.26
N ARG A 170 -25.71 8.52 -13.64
CA ARG A 170 -27.04 8.07 -13.21
C ARG A 170 -27.66 8.96 -12.12
N GLY A 171 -26.84 9.71 -11.39
CA GLY A 171 -27.25 10.64 -10.33
C GLY A 171 -27.43 12.09 -10.77
N ILE A 172 -27.25 12.40 -12.06
CA ILE A 172 -27.43 13.76 -12.58
C ILE A 172 -28.92 14.10 -12.59
N ARG A 173 -29.26 15.24 -11.99
CA ARG A 173 -30.62 15.78 -11.96
C ARG A 173 -30.66 17.13 -12.67
N PHE A 174 -31.75 17.35 -13.41
CA PHE A 174 -32.06 18.61 -14.08
C PHE A 174 -33.14 19.33 -13.29
N GLU A 175 -32.80 20.49 -12.74
CA GLU A 175 -33.77 21.43 -12.17
C GLU A 175 -34.09 22.47 -13.24
N LEU A 176 -35.36 22.56 -13.64
CA LEU A 176 -35.88 23.55 -14.58
C LEU A 176 -36.22 24.85 -13.85
#